data_AF-A0A350EQZ5-F1
#
_entry.id   AF-A0A350EQZ5-F1
#
_cell.length_a   1.000
_cell.length_b   1.000
_cell.length_c   1.000
_cell.angle_alpha   90.00
_cell.angle_beta   90.00
_cell.angle_gamma   90.00
#
_symmetry.space_group_name_H-M   'P 1'
#
loop_
_entity.id
_entity.type
_entity.pdbx_description
1 polymer ?
#
loop_
_entity_poly.entity_id
_entity_poly.type
_entity_poly.pdbx_seq_one_letter_code
_entity_poly.pdbx_strand_id
1 'polypeptide(L)'
;MTRPLTVLALMTALVGCGRSGSTSTTMSSDTKPTLIPVQSDDAEMVVAMQTARDRFPEFWREVSADYKRVIPALGGSMVKAYFYDAAAPQSGEHMWVSEVEYDGKTITGVLADTPRQLRSVRPGERVSFPLERLSDWFYVDGGKAVGAFTVRVLRTRMSEGERRAHDSHYPFRFE
;
A
#
# COMPACT_ATOMS: atom_id res chain seq x y z
N MET A 1 -10.70 10.01 28.46
CA MET A 1 -11.53 9.98 27.23
C MET A 1 -10.61 9.68 26.06
N THR A 2 -10.43 8.40 25.75
CA THR A 2 -9.69 7.91 24.58
C THR A 2 -10.56 8.12 23.35
N ARG A 3 -10.16 9.04 22.47
CA ARG A 3 -10.84 9.18 21.17
C ARG A 3 -10.42 7.97 20.31
N PRO A 4 -11.35 7.20 19.73
CA PRO A 4 -10.98 6.09 18.87
C PRO A 4 -10.21 6.62 17.65
N LEU A 5 -8.94 6.24 17.50
CA LEU A 5 -8.18 6.51 16.29
C LEU A 5 -8.74 5.61 15.19
N THR A 6 -9.33 6.25 14.18
CA THR A 6 -9.78 5.57 12.97
C THR A 6 -8.62 5.53 11.99
N VAL A 7 -7.98 4.37 11.88
CA VAL A 7 -6.96 4.07 10.87
C VAL A 7 -7.67 3.82 9.54
N LEU A 8 -7.16 4.49 8.51
CA LEU A 8 -7.78 4.53 7.20
C LEU A 8 -6.97 3.71 6.20
N ALA A 9 -7.49 2.55 5.78
CA ALA A 9 -6.85 1.73 4.74
C ALA A 9 -7.35 2.13 3.35
N LEU A 10 -6.44 2.57 2.47
CA LEU A 10 -6.74 2.93 1.09
C LEU A 10 -6.49 1.74 0.15
N MET A 11 -7.47 1.43 -0.71
CA MET A 11 -7.31 0.48 -1.82
C MET A 11 -7.02 1.25 -3.11
N THR A 12 -5.78 1.57 -3.39
CA THR A 12 -5.42 2.23 -4.64
C THR A 12 -5.33 1.22 -5.78
N ALA A 13 -5.97 1.57 -6.90
CA ALA A 13 -5.80 0.88 -8.16
C ALA A 13 -4.40 1.15 -8.70
N LEU A 14 -3.67 0.10 -9.07
CA LEU A 14 -2.42 0.23 -9.81
C LEU A 14 -2.75 0.63 -11.25
N VAL A 15 -2.71 1.93 -11.54
CA VAL A 15 -2.79 2.42 -12.93
C VAL A 15 -1.45 2.12 -13.60
N GLY A 16 -1.41 1.05 -14.39
CA GLY A 16 -0.28 0.75 -15.26
C GLY A 16 -0.16 1.80 -16.36
N CYS A 17 0.98 2.50 -16.45
CA CYS A 17 1.27 3.39 -17.56
C CYS A 17 1.63 2.58 -18.82
N GLY A 18 0.64 2.36 -19.69
CA GLY A 18 0.83 1.85 -21.07
C GLY A 18 0.69 2.96 -22.11
N ARG A 19 1.61 3.03 -23.08
CA ARG A 19 1.68 4.05 -24.14
C ARG A 19 0.51 3.99 -25.15
N SER A 20 -0.17 5.13 -25.26
CA SER A 20 -0.95 5.75 -26.36
C SER A 20 -1.54 4.91 -27.52
N GLY A 21 -2.87 4.99 -27.65
CA GLY A 21 -3.66 4.73 -28.85
C GLY A 21 -5.10 5.23 -28.66
N SER A 22 -5.50 6.25 -29.43
CA SER A 22 -6.74 7.04 -29.28
C SER A 22 -8.05 6.25 -29.47
N THR A 23 -8.95 6.33 -28.50
CA THR A 23 -10.42 6.41 -28.72
C THR A 23 -11.07 6.99 -27.46
N SER A 24 -11.77 8.12 -27.60
CA SER A 24 -12.53 8.74 -26.52
C SER A 24 -13.60 7.80 -25.98
N THR A 25 -13.52 7.49 -24.70
CA THR A 25 -14.69 7.22 -23.85
C THR A 25 -14.42 7.94 -22.55
N THR A 26 -15.14 9.04 -22.33
CA THR A 26 -15.15 9.77 -21.07
C THR A 26 -15.67 8.83 -19.98
N MET A 27 -14.77 8.23 -19.20
CA MET A 27 -15.09 7.64 -17.91
C MET A 27 -14.47 8.53 -16.84
N SER A 28 -15.32 9.35 -16.20
CA SER A 28 -14.95 10.11 -15.01
C SER A 28 -14.53 9.14 -13.91
N SER A 29 -13.23 9.04 -13.63
CA SER A 29 -12.69 8.32 -12.49
C SER A 29 -12.69 9.23 -11.26
N ASP A 30 -13.84 9.38 -10.61
CA ASP A 30 -13.98 10.20 -9.40
C ASP A 30 -14.30 9.38 -8.14
N THR A 31 -14.31 8.04 -8.25
CA THR A 31 -14.51 7.17 -7.08
C THR A 31 -13.19 7.01 -6.33
N LYS A 32 -12.94 7.89 -5.35
CA LYS A 32 -11.92 7.64 -4.33
C LYS A 32 -12.18 6.27 -3.69
N PRO A 33 -11.16 5.44 -3.46
CA PRO A 33 -11.33 4.10 -2.91
C PRO A 33 -12.15 4.09 -1.62
N THR A 34 -12.98 3.05 -1.45
CA THR A 34 -13.75 2.82 -0.23
C THR A 34 -12.81 2.72 0.96
N LEU A 35 -13.21 3.38 2.05
CA LEU A 35 -12.46 3.45 3.29
C LEU A 35 -12.95 2.40 4.27
N ILE A 36 -12.03 1.57 4.74
CA ILE A 36 -12.32 0.65 5.83
C ILE A 36 -11.72 1.23 7.11
N PRO A 37 -12.58 1.74 8.02
CA PRO A 37 -12.11 2.24 9.31
C PRO A 37 -11.64 1.05 10.17
N VAL A 38 -10.39 1.10 10.61
CA VAL A 38 -9.80 0.13 11.53
C VAL A 38 -9.44 0.86 12.82
N GLN A 39 -9.71 0.28 13.98
CA GLN A 39 -9.26 0.88 15.24
C GLN A 39 -7.74 0.71 15.38
N SER A 40 -7.04 1.73 15.87
CA SER A 40 -5.57 1.69 16.00
C SER A 40 -5.04 0.53 16.85
N ASP A 41 -5.84 0.01 17.77
CA ASP A 41 -5.52 -1.08 18.69
C ASP A 41 -6.15 -2.42 18.27
N ASP A 42 -6.66 -2.52 17.05
CA ASP A 42 -7.18 -3.76 16.49
C ASP A 42 -6.08 -4.85 16.47
N ALA A 43 -6.27 -5.88 17.29
CA ALA A 43 -5.22 -6.86 17.57
C ALA A 43 -4.74 -7.61 16.31
N GLU A 44 -5.65 -8.00 15.41
CA GLU A 44 -5.27 -8.71 14.17
C GLU A 44 -4.50 -7.79 13.23
N MET A 45 -4.91 -6.52 13.14
CA MET A 45 -4.23 -5.53 12.30
C MET A 45 -2.86 -5.15 12.86
N VAL A 46 -2.73 -5.01 14.18
CA VAL A 46 -1.44 -4.80 14.85
C VAL A 46 -0.50 -5.98 14.59
N VAL A 47 -0.98 -7.21 14.72
CA VAL A 47 -0.19 -8.42 14.42
C VAL A 47 0.21 -8.47 12.94
N ALA A 48 -0.70 -8.14 12.02
CA ALA A 48 -0.40 -8.10 10.59
C ALA A 48 0.66 -7.04 10.23
N MET A 49 0.58 -5.85 10.81
CA MET A 49 1.59 -4.80 10.64
C MET A 49 2.95 -5.23 11.22
N GLN A 50 2.95 -5.87 12.39
CA GLN A 50 4.19 -6.39 12.98
C GLN A 50 4.81 -7.47 12.10
N THR A 51 3.99 -8.40 11.60
CA THR A 51 4.43 -9.44 10.66
C THR A 51 5.04 -8.83 9.39
N ALA A 52 4.44 -7.75 8.87
CA ALA A 52 4.99 -7.03 7.72
C ALA A 52 6.39 -6.47 8.02
N ARG A 53 6.61 -5.89 9.20
CA ARG A 53 7.93 -5.38 9.61
C ARG A 53 8.95 -6.51 9.77
N ASP A 54 8.58 -7.57 10.48
CA ASP A 54 9.47 -8.70 10.77
C ASP A 54 9.90 -9.42 9.48
N ARG A 55 9.00 -9.52 8.50
CA ARG A 55 9.24 -10.17 7.20
C ARG A 55 9.70 -9.22 6.10
N PHE A 56 9.89 -7.93 6.40
CA PHE A 56 10.42 -6.97 5.42
C PHE A 56 11.77 -7.39 4.79
N PRO A 57 12.70 -8.06 5.49
CA PRO A 57 13.92 -8.58 4.86
C PRO A 57 13.65 -9.54 3.69
N GLU A 58 12.54 -10.28 3.72
CA GLU A 58 12.13 -11.15 2.61
C GLU A 58 11.70 -10.32 1.39
N PHE A 59 10.87 -9.30 1.60
CA PHE A 59 10.48 -8.35 0.56
C PHE A 59 11.70 -7.71 -0.08
N TRP A 60 12.61 -7.17 0.73
CA TRP A 60 13.76 -6.45 0.21
C TRP A 60 14.72 -7.36 -0.56
N ARG A 61 14.90 -8.61 -0.12
CA ARG A 61 15.71 -9.59 -0.85
C ARG A 61 15.19 -9.80 -2.27
N GLU A 62 13.90 -10.05 -2.44
CA GLU A 62 13.33 -10.33 -3.76
C GLU A 62 13.31 -9.07 -4.65
N VAL A 63 12.87 -7.92 -4.11
CA VAL A 63 12.76 -6.67 -4.88
C VAL A 63 14.13 -6.15 -5.31
N SER A 64 15.12 -6.13 -4.40
CA SER A 64 16.47 -5.68 -4.74
C SER A 64 17.22 -6.63 -5.69
N ALA A 65 16.86 -7.91 -5.70
CA ALA A 65 17.35 -8.85 -6.70
C ALA A 65 16.69 -8.61 -8.07
N ASP A 66 15.40 -8.31 -8.09
CA ASP A 66 14.66 -8.00 -9.33
C ASP A 66 15.16 -6.73 -10.02
N TYR A 67 15.51 -5.69 -9.26
CA TYR A 67 16.12 -4.46 -9.79
C TYR A 67 17.45 -4.66 -10.52
N LYS A 68 18.12 -5.79 -10.29
CA LYS A 68 19.38 -6.13 -10.97
C LYS A 68 19.15 -6.90 -12.27
N ARG A 69 17.90 -7.26 -12.59
CA ARG A 69 17.56 -8.00 -13.81
C ARG A 69 17.37 -7.05 -14.98
N VAL A 70 17.76 -7.53 -16.17
CA VAL A 70 17.48 -6.83 -17.44
C VAL A 70 15.99 -6.86 -17.75
N ILE A 71 15.33 -7.99 -17.46
CA ILE A 71 13.88 -8.19 -17.60
C ILE A 71 13.34 -8.46 -16.19
N PRO A 72 12.47 -7.59 -15.65
CA PRO A 72 11.83 -7.83 -14.35
C PRO A 72 11.08 -9.17 -14.34
N ALA A 73 11.28 -9.93 -13.27
CA ALA A 73 10.53 -11.15 -13.00
C ALA A 73 9.28 -10.87 -12.15
N LEU A 74 9.34 -9.85 -11.29
CA LEU A 74 8.21 -9.44 -10.46
C LEU A 74 7.23 -8.57 -11.25
N GLY A 75 5.93 -8.76 -11.01
CA GLY A 75 4.86 -7.96 -11.61
C GLY A 75 4.64 -6.59 -10.96
N GLY A 76 5.53 -6.19 -10.04
CA GLY A 76 5.44 -4.95 -9.27
C GLY A 76 5.67 -5.18 -7.77
N SER A 77 6.02 -4.11 -7.06
CA SER A 77 6.23 -4.12 -5.60
C SER A 77 5.89 -2.78 -4.99
N MET A 78 5.33 -2.81 -3.77
CA MET A 78 5.00 -1.62 -2.99
C MET A 78 5.13 -1.90 -1.50
N VAL A 79 5.37 -0.83 -0.74
CA VAL A 79 5.26 -0.82 0.72
C VAL A 79 4.13 0.12 1.13
N LYS A 80 3.52 -0.11 2.29
CA LYS A 80 2.52 0.79 2.88
C LYS A 80 3.07 1.34 4.19
N ALA A 81 3.04 2.64 4.36
CA ALA A 81 3.50 3.28 5.60
C ALA A 81 2.49 4.27 6.16
N TYR A 82 2.54 4.49 7.47
CA TYR A 82 1.74 5.51 8.14
C TYR A 82 2.38 6.88 7.97
N PHE A 83 1.68 7.83 7.36
CA PHE A 83 2.10 9.24 7.20
C PHE A 83 1.22 10.15 8.04
N TYR A 84 1.79 11.23 8.54
CA TYR A 84 1.08 12.18 9.39
C TYR A 84 1.69 13.57 9.25
N ASP A 85 0.87 14.61 9.44
CA ASP A 85 1.35 15.97 9.60
C ASP A 85 1.96 16.11 11.01
N ALA A 86 3.11 16.78 11.14
CA ALA A 86 3.83 16.88 12.42
C ALA A 86 2.97 17.48 13.56
N ALA A 87 2.02 18.35 13.23
CA ALA A 87 1.08 18.93 14.18
C ALA A 87 -0.01 17.96 14.66
N ALA A 88 -0.23 16.84 13.98
CA ALA A 88 -1.30 15.88 14.25
C ALA A 88 -0.84 14.43 14.01
N PRO A 89 0.14 13.91 14.78
CA PRO A 89 0.72 12.58 14.56
C PRO A 89 -0.27 11.42 14.71
N GLN A 90 -1.38 11.65 15.42
CA GLN A 90 -2.46 10.66 15.62
C GLN A 90 -3.54 10.67 14.52
N SER A 91 -3.47 11.60 13.56
CA SER A 91 -4.46 11.75 12.50
C SER A 91 -3.84 11.46 11.13
N GLY A 92 -3.02 10.42 11.07
CA GLY A 92 -2.32 10.00 9.87
C GLY A 92 -3.12 9.06 8.97
N GLU A 93 -2.54 8.75 7.82
CA GLU A 93 -3.09 7.86 6.80
C GLU A 93 -2.07 6.76 6.47
N HIS A 94 -2.54 5.52 6.28
CA HIS A 94 -1.69 4.44 5.76
C HIS A 94 -1.73 4.46 4.24
N MET A 95 -0.58 4.70 3.61
CA MET A 95 -0.50 4.95 2.18
C MET A 95 0.56 4.11 1.49
N TRP A 96 0.25 3.67 0.27
CA TRP A 96 1.16 2.91 -0.58
C TRP A 96 2.25 3.78 -1.21
N VAL A 97 3.44 3.18 -1.30
CA VAL A 97 4.67 3.77 -1.81
C VAL A 97 5.29 2.76 -2.79
N SER A 98 5.57 3.19 -4.01
CA SER A 98 6.24 2.44 -5.08
C SER A 98 7.72 2.78 -5.15
N GLU A 99 8.46 2.16 -6.10
CA GLU A 99 9.88 2.45 -6.36
C GLU A 99 10.73 2.40 -5.09
N VAL A 100 10.52 1.31 -4.34
CA VAL A 100 10.99 1.18 -2.97
C VAL A 100 12.48 0.89 -2.96
N GLU A 101 13.23 1.67 -2.20
CA GLU A 101 14.64 1.45 -1.90
C GLU A 101 14.86 1.38 -0.38
N TYR A 102 15.89 0.66 0.04
CA TYR A 102 16.24 0.50 1.45
C TYR A 102 17.76 0.49 1.65
N ASP A 103 18.25 1.37 2.53
CA ASP A 103 19.67 1.53 2.83
C ASP A 103 20.16 0.71 4.04
N GLY A 104 19.28 -0.12 4.63
CA GLY A 104 19.54 -0.84 5.87
C GLY A 104 18.96 -0.17 7.12
N LYS A 105 18.43 1.05 7.01
CA LYS A 105 17.78 1.80 8.09
C LYS A 105 16.52 2.53 7.63
N THR A 106 16.54 3.10 6.44
CA THR A 106 15.53 4.01 5.92
C THR A 106 14.96 3.46 4.63
N ILE A 107 13.63 3.45 4.55
CA ILE A 107 12.90 3.14 3.33
C ILE A 107 12.67 4.46 2.59
N THR A 108 12.97 4.47 1.30
CA THR A 108 12.61 5.57 0.39
C THR A 108 11.78 5.04 -0.76
N GLY A 109 10.98 5.90 -1.37
CA GLY A 109 10.13 5.51 -2.51
C GLY A 109 9.27 6.66 -2.99
N VAL A 110 8.34 6.38 -3.90
CA VAL A 110 7.42 7.37 -4.48
C VAL A 110 6.02 7.14 -3.92
N LEU A 111 5.41 8.16 -3.33
CA LEU A 111 4.05 8.04 -2.77
C LEU A 111 3.05 7.82 -3.91
N ALA A 112 2.36 6.68 -3.90
CA ALA A 112 1.40 6.32 -4.95
C ALA A 112 -0.02 6.81 -4.64
N ASP A 113 -0.34 6.93 -3.35
CA ASP A 113 -1.68 7.31 -2.90
C ASP A 113 -1.90 8.82 -2.92
N THR A 114 -3.18 9.20 -3.07
CA THR A 114 -3.63 10.59 -2.85
C THR A 114 -4.07 10.78 -1.41
N PRO A 115 -3.34 11.59 -0.61
CA PRO A 115 -3.74 11.88 0.75
C PRO A 115 -5.09 12.59 0.79
N ARG A 116 -5.89 12.32 1.82
CA ARG A 116 -7.20 12.95 1.99
C ARG A 116 -7.13 14.20 2.84
N GLN A 117 -6.34 14.15 3.90
CA GLN A 117 -6.25 15.24 4.89
C GLN A 117 -4.82 15.72 5.13
N LEU A 118 -3.83 14.89 4.82
CA LEU A 118 -2.43 15.28 5.00
C LEU A 118 -2.01 16.38 4.04
N ARG A 119 -1.26 17.34 4.58
CA ARG A 119 -0.67 18.46 3.81
C ARG A 119 0.82 18.31 3.61
N SER A 120 1.45 17.43 4.40
CA SER A 120 2.90 17.19 4.42
C SER A 120 3.44 16.38 3.24
N VAL A 121 2.57 15.67 2.50
CA VAL A 121 2.99 14.81 1.37
C VAL A 121 2.00 14.90 0.21
N ARG A 122 2.45 14.56 -1.00
CA ARG A 122 1.63 14.55 -2.23
C ARG A 122 1.88 13.30 -3.09
N PRO A 123 0.93 12.87 -3.93
CA PRO A 123 1.15 11.82 -4.93
C PRO A 123 2.37 12.13 -5.81
N GLY A 124 3.14 11.10 -6.14
CA GLY A 124 4.33 11.22 -6.97
C GLY A 124 5.55 11.81 -6.25
N GLU A 125 5.40 12.23 -4.99
CA GLU A 125 6.52 12.77 -4.21
C GLU A 125 7.43 11.64 -3.71
N ARG A 126 8.74 11.88 -3.72
CA ARG A 126 9.71 10.98 -3.09
C ARG A 126 9.66 11.15 -1.58
N VAL A 127 9.31 10.07 -0.89
CA VAL A 127 9.17 10.02 0.57
C VAL A 127 10.27 9.18 1.20
N SER A 128 10.57 9.47 2.46
CA SER A 128 11.57 8.77 3.27
C SER A 128 11.03 8.54 4.67
N PHE A 129 11.15 7.31 5.19
CA PHE A 129 10.65 6.94 6.51
C PHE A 129 11.39 5.72 7.05
N PRO A 130 11.49 5.57 8.39
CA PRO A 130 12.14 4.42 8.98
C PRO A 130 11.20 3.20 9.02
N LEU A 131 11.77 2.00 9.16
CA LEU A 131 11.05 0.72 9.06
C LEU A 131 9.86 0.61 10.04
N GLU A 132 9.90 1.29 11.18
CA GLU A 132 8.83 1.26 12.19
C GLU A 132 7.51 1.86 11.65
N ARG A 133 7.59 2.77 10.66
CA ARG A 133 6.40 3.34 10.01
C ARG A 133 5.79 2.41 8.96
N LEU A 134 6.49 1.35 8.55
CA LEU A 134 5.97 0.32 7.65
C LEU A 134 4.78 -0.39 8.31
N SER A 135 3.74 -0.61 7.53
CA SER A 135 2.50 -1.25 7.97
C SER A 135 2.06 -2.39 7.07
N ASP A 136 2.50 -2.43 5.83
CA ASP A 136 2.31 -3.57 4.94
C ASP A 136 3.32 -3.52 3.80
N TRP A 137 3.41 -4.58 3.01
CA TRP A 137 4.12 -4.59 1.74
C TRP A 137 3.59 -5.73 0.88
N PHE A 138 3.74 -5.61 -0.43
CA PHE A 138 3.59 -6.75 -1.32
C PHE A 138 4.56 -6.67 -2.49
N TYR A 139 4.87 -7.82 -3.06
CA TYR A 139 5.35 -7.92 -4.43
C TYR A 139 4.51 -8.96 -5.18
N VAL A 140 4.52 -8.88 -6.51
CA VAL A 140 3.75 -9.76 -7.36
C VAL A 140 4.67 -10.80 -7.97
N ASP A 141 4.44 -12.07 -7.64
CA ASP A 141 5.11 -13.22 -8.24
C ASP A 141 4.08 -14.14 -8.89
N GLY A 142 4.28 -14.51 -10.17
CA GLY A 142 3.34 -15.34 -10.92
C GLY A 142 1.89 -14.82 -10.95
N GLY A 143 1.69 -13.50 -10.89
CA GLY A 143 0.36 -12.87 -10.82
C GLY A 143 -0.34 -13.02 -9.47
N LYS A 144 0.40 -13.30 -8.40
CA LYS A 144 -0.09 -13.41 -7.02
C LYS A 144 0.65 -12.44 -6.10
N ALA A 145 -0.07 -11.83 -5.16
CA ALA A 145 0.53 -10.98 -4.14
C ALA A 145 1.18 -11.84 -3.04
N VAL A 146 2.50 -11.72 -2.89
CA VAL A 146 3.24 -12.18 -1.72
C VAL A 146 3.29 -11.05 -0.69
N GLY A 147 3.13 -11.36 0.60
CA GLY A 147 2.92 -10.36 1.64
C GLY A 147 1.45 -9.96 1.73
N ALA A 148 1.16 -8.66 1.70
CA ALA A 148 -0.18 -8.07 1.79
C ALA A 148 -0.91 -8.46 3.09
N PHE A 149 -0.20 -8.44 4.23
CA PHE A 149 -0.68 -9.00 5.50
C PHE A 149 -1.92 -8.27 6.02
N THR A 150 -1.90 -6.94 6.01
CA THR A 150 -3.05 -6.15 6.45
C THR A 150 -4.19 -6.24 5.46
N VAL A 151 -3.88 -6.34 4.16
CA VAL A 151 -4.89 -6.58 3.12
C VAL A 151 -5.59 -7.92 3.32
N ARG A 152 -4.85 -8.99 3.66
CA ARG A 152 -5.43 -10.31 3.97
C ARG A 152 -6.40 -10.23 5.16
N VAL A 153 -6.02 -9.55 6.25
CA VAL A 153 -6.92 -9.33 7.40
C VAL A 153 -8.15 -8.52 6.98
N LEU A 154 -7.99 -7.45 6.19
CA LEU A 154 -9.13 -6.68 5.70
C LEU A 154 -10.07 -7.54 4.83
N ARG A 155 -9.51 -8.39 3.96
CA ARG A 155 -10.30 -9.28 3.08
C ARG A 155 -11.15 -10.27 3.86
N THR A 156 -10.71 -10.76 5.03
CA THR A 156 -11.55 -11.68 5.84
C THR A 156 -12.79 -10.98 6.42
N ARG A 157 -12.75 -9.65 6.56
CA ARG A 157 -13.83 -8.82 7.11
C ARG A 157 -14.80 -8.29 6.06
N MET A 158 -14.42 -8.35 4.79
CA MET A 158 -15.28 -7.97 3.66
C MET A 158 -16.33 -9.05 3.39
N SER A 159 -17.54 -8.61 3.03
CA SER A 159 -18.50 -9.46 2.34
C SER A 159 -17.92 -9.96 1.01
N GLU A 160 -18.53 -10.99 0.44
CA GLU A 160 -18.09 -11.55 -0.84
C GLU A 160 -18.13 -10.51 -1.98
N GLY A 161 -19.14 -9.63 -1.99
CA GLY A 161 -19.26 -8.55 -2.96
C GLY A 161 -18.16 -7.49 -2.80
N GLU A 162 -17.91 -7.05 -1.58
CA GLU A 162 -16.83 -6.10 -1.28
C GLU A 162 -15.45 -6.69 -1.60
N ARG A 163 -15.23 -7.97 -1.30
CA ARG A 163 -13.96 -8.65 -1.61
C ARG A 163 -13.74 -8.77 -3.11
N ARG A 164 -14.77 -9.11 -3.89
CA ARG A 164 -14.70 -9.11 -5.36
C ARG A 164 -14.38 -7.71 -5.90
N ALA A 165 -15.04 -6.69 -5.38
CA ALA A 165 -14.79 -5.31 -5.77
C ALA A 165 -13.36 -4.88 -5.40
N HIS A 166 -12.86 -5.21 -4.20
CA HIS A 166 -11.46 -5.02 -3.82
C HIS A 166 -10.54 -5.69 -4.86
N ASP A 167 -10.70 -7.00 -5.07
CA ASP A 167 -9.81 -7.81 -5.89
C ASP A 167 -9.81 -7.35 -7.36
N SER A 168 -10.89 -6.75 -7.89
CA SER A 168 -10.94 -6.25 -9.27
C SER A 168 -10.13 -4.97 -9.52
N HIS A 169 -9.65 -4.27 -8.49
CA HIS A 169 -8.78 -3.10 -8.66
C HIS A 169 -7.32 -3.46 -8.92
N TYR A 170 -6.97 -4.74 -8.79
CA TYR A 170 -5.60 -5.22 -8.89
C TYR A 170 -5.45 -6.20 -10.07
N PRO A 171 -4.38 -6.09 -10.86
CA PRO A 171 -4.12 -7.01 -11.97
C PRO A 171 -3.55 -8.37 -11.49
N PHE A 172 -3.62 -8.64 -10.18
CA PHE A 172 -3.08 -9.83 -9.53
C PHE A 172 -4.02 -10.31 -8.42
N ARG A 173 -3.81 -11.55 -7.97
CA ARG A 173 -4.67 -12.19 -6.97
C ARG A 173 -4.09 -12.07 -5.57
N PHE A 174 -4.98 -11.93 -4.59
CA PHE A 174 -4.67 -12.14 -3.18
C PHE A 174 -5.17 -13.53 -2.77
N GLU A 175 -4.29 -14.34 -2.19
CA GLU A 175 -4.60 -15.69 -1.70
C GLU A 175 -4.53 -15.73 -0.17
#